data_AF-A0A7R9GGX4-F1
#
_entry.id   AF-A0A7R9GGX4-F1
#
_cell.length_a   1.000
_cell.length_b   1.000
_cell.length_c   1.000
_cell.angle_alpha   90.00
_cell.angle_beta   90.00
_cell.angle_gamma   90.00
#
_symmetry.space_group_name_H-M   'P 1'
#
loop_
_entity.id
_entity.type
_entity.pdbx_description
1 polymer ?
#
loop_
_entity_poly.entity_id
_entity_poly.type
_entity_poly.pdbx_seq_one_letter_code
_entity_poly.pdbx_strand_id
1 'polypeptide(L)'
;MAIDLNNDHAAQRKKAKRNEEPAPFWKLCLRFAFSHVGLFLLVGAYATLGAYLFISLELPFEEYRYEVKKVKAQDVDDSIRFLADHFEYFNKQNLTSPEWKTKVINDLTRLKKYIVSLVDEYQYDGYGHIAPDTFNGQIFVIIYAIIGVPLMLMFLANIGDTMATWLKYTYSRGCCRWCRSRRKESELPPGIPKNSRGYRLMDEEVGPETYMPTDDITVPIVLNLVILSFYIVMGGLLFSYYEGWTISESAYFTFVTISTIGFGDYVPGKRFV
;
A
#
# COMPACT_ATOMS: atom_id res chain seq x y z
N MET A 1 -35.99 1.00 -54.47
CA MET A 1 -35.54 -0.40 -54.32
C MET A 1 -34.43 -0.56 -53.27
N ALA A 2 -33.44 0.34 -53.17
CA ALA A 2 -32.36 0.22 -52.17
C ALA A 2 -32.75 0.60 -50.71
N ILE A 3 -33.84 1.37 -50.51
CA ILE A 3 -34.27 1.85 -49.19
C ILE A 3 -35.02 0.75 -48.39
N ASP A 4 -35.77 -0.13 -49.07
CA ASP A 4 -36.53 -1.21 -48.40
C ASP A 4 -35.63 -2.30 -47.82
N LEU A 5 -34.54 -2.67 -48.52
CA LEU A 5 -33.58 -3.66 -48.03
C LEU A 5 -32.92 -3.21 -46.71
N ASN A 6 -32.64 -1.91 -46.55
CA ASN A 6 -31.99 -1.40 -45.35
C ASN A 6 -32.93 -1.42 -44.13
N ASN A 7 -34.23 -1.19 -44.35
CA ASN A 7 -35.25 -1.29 -43.31
C ASN A 7 -35.51 -2.74 -42.88
N ASP A 8 -35.48 -3.69 -43.81
CA ASP A 8 -35.63 -5.12 -43.49
C ASP A 8 -34.42 -5.66 -42.71
N HIS A 9 -33.20 -5.27 -43.05
CA HIS A 9 -32.02 -5.63 -42.26
C HIS A 9 -32.04 -5.02 -40.85
N ALA A 10 -32.53 -3.78 -40.70
CA ALA A 10 -32.71 -3.15 -39.40
C ALA A 10 -33.81 -3.82 -38.56
N ALA A 11 -34.92 -4.24 -39.19
CA ALA A 11 -36.00 -4.97 -38.54
C ALA A 11 -35.58 -6.39 -38.13
N GLN A 12 -34.80 -7.09 -38.97
CA GLN A 12 -34.21 -8.40 -38.65
C GLN A 12 -33.18 -8.31 -37.51
N ARG A 13 -32.34 -7.27 -37.48
CA ARG A 13 -31.42 -7.00 -36.35
C ARG A 13 -32.16 -6.71 -35.04
N LYS A 14 -33.27 -5.97 -35.09
CA LYS A 14 -34.12 -5.70 -33.92
C LYS A 14 -34.86 -6.95 -33.43
N LYS A 15 -35.28 -7.85 -34.33
CA LYS A 15 -35.85 -9.16 -33.97
C LYS A 15 -34.80 -10.11 -33.39
N ALA A 16 -33.59 -10.14 -33.95
CA ALA A 16 -32.48 -10.96 -33.43
C ALA A 16 -32.08 -10.55 -32.00
N LYS A 17 -31.97 -9.24 -31.71
CA LYS A 17 -31.73 -8.74 -30.34
C LYS A 17 -32.87 -8.99 -29.35
N ARG A 18 -34.10 -9.22 -29.83
CA ARG A 18 -35.28 -9.48 -28.98
C ARG A 18 -35.37 -10.95 -28.56
N ASN A 19 -34.72 -11.85 -29.30
CA ASN A 19 -34.75 -13.30 -29.07
C ASN A 19 -33.50 -13.82 -28.35
N GLU A 20 -32.59 -12.95 -27.91
CA GLU A 20 -31.51 -13.33 -27.00
C GLU A 20 -32.10 -13.56 -25.60
N GLU A 21 -31.99 -14.79 -25.08
CA GLU A 21 -32.32 -15.08 -23.68
C GLU A 21 -31.55 -14.13 -22.75
N PRO A 22 -32.18 -13.63 -21.67
CA PRO A 22 -31.49 -12.75 -20.74
C PRO A 22 -30.23 -13.44 -20.26
N ALA A 23 -29.08 -12.79 -20.43
CA ALA A 23 -27.81 -13.35 -20.05
C ALA A 23 -27.91 -13.87 -18.61
N PRO A 24 -27.47 -15.11 -18.34
CA PRO A 24 -27.65 -15.72 -17.03
C PRO A 24 -26.97 -14.84 -15.98
N PHE A 25 -27.60 -14.73 -14.80
CA PHE A 25 -27.23 -13.78 -13.75
C PHE A 25 -25.72 -13.75 -13.44
N TRP A 26 -25.03 -14.91 -13.50
CA TRP A 26 -23.57 -14.99 -13.31
C TRP A 26 -22.76 -14.18 -14.35
N LYS A 27 -23.21 -14.08 -15.61
CA LYS A 27 -22.55 -13.24 -16.62
C LYS A 27 -22.75 -11.75 -16.34
N LEU A 28 -23.88 -11.36 -15.78
CA LEU A 28 -24.12 -9.99 -15.31
C LEU A 28 -23.23 -9.67 -14.10
N CYS A 29 -23.15 -10.58 -13.13
CA CYS A 29 -22.25 -10.45 -11.98
C CYS A 29 -20.77 -10.41 -12.38
N LEU A 30 -20.33 -11.22 -13.34
CA LEU A 30 -18.96 -11.15 -13.87
C LEU A 30 -18.71 -9.81 -14.54
N ARG A 31 -19.59 -9.34 -15.43
CA ARG A 31 -19.45 -8.03 -16.07
C ARG A 31 -19.37 -6.88 -15.06
N PHE A 32 -20.16 -6.96 -13.99
CA PHE A 32 -20.09 -5.99 -12.91
C PHE A 32 -18.78 -6.12 -12.10
N ALA A 33 -18.37 -7.33 -11.72
CA ALA A 33 -17.14 -7.59 -10.98
C ALA A 33 -15.87 -7.15 -11.73
N PHE A 34 -15.86 -7.25 -13.06
CA PHE A 34 -14.76 -6.76 -13.91
C PHE A 34 -14.89 -5.28 -14.31
N SER A 35 -15.91 -4.55 -13.84
CA SER A 35 -15.94 -3.10 -13.95
C SER A 35 -14.95 -2.48 -12.96
N HIS A 36 -14.40 -1.29 -13.26
CA HIS A 36 -13.51 -0.58 -12.32
C HIS A 36 -14.12 -0.50 -10.93
N VAL A 37 -15.39 -0.10 -10.82
CA VAL A 37 -16.11 0.03 -9.54
C VAL A 37 -16.33 -1.33 -8.86
N GLY A 38 -16.74 -2.34 -9.62
CA GLY A 38 -16.97 -3.68 -9.07
C GLY A 38 -15.70 -4.33 -8.54
N LEU A 39 -14.55 -4.10 -9.18
CA LEU A 39 -13.27 -4.61 -8.72
C LEU A 39 -12.82 -3.96 -7.41
N PHE A 40 -13.02 -2.64 -7.26
CA PHE A 40 -12.76 -1.94 -5.98
C PHE A 40 -13.63 -2.51 -4.84
N LEU A 41 -14.92 -2.71 -5.09
CA LEU A 41 -15.84 -3.29 -4.11
C LEU A 41 -15.48 -4.73 -3.79
N LEU A 42 -15.09 -5.53 -4.79
CA LEU A 42 -14.69 -6.92 -4.61
C LEU A 42 -13.43 -7.04 -3.73
N VAL A 43 -12.39 -6.25 -4.02
CA VAL A 43 -11.16 -6.22 -3.23
C VAL A 43 -11.42 -5.73 -1.81
N GLY A 44 -12.23 -4.67 -1.65
CA GLY A 44 -12.62 -4.17 -0.33
C GLY A 44 -13.39 -5.21 0.49
N ALA A 45 -14.40 -5.83 -0.11
CA ALA A 45 -15.17 -6.89 0.54
C ALA A 45 -14.27 -8.09 0.91
N TYR A 46 -13.41 -8.52 -0.01
CA TYR A 46 -12.44 -9.59 0.22
C TYR A 46 -11.54 -9.26 1.42
N ALA A 47 -10.92 -8.08 1.45
CA ALA A 47 -10.07 -7.63 2.57
C ALA A 47 -10.82 -7.59 3.91
N THR A 48 -12.05 -7.06 3.94
CA THR A 48 -12.86 -7.02 5.17
C THR A 48 -13.24 -8.41 5.66
N LEU A 49 -13.55 -9.34 4.75
CA LEU A 49 -13.84 -10.73 5.08
C LEU A 49 -12.60 -11.44 5.62
N GLY A 50 -11.43 -11.24 4.99
CA GLY A 50 -10.16 -11.78 5.45
C GLY A 50 -9.81 -11.29 6.85
N ALA A 51 -9.96 -9.99 7.12
CA ALA A 51 -9.72 -9.41 8.45
C ALA A 51 -10.65 -10.01 9.50
N TYR A 52 -11.95 -10.11 9.22
CA TYR A 52 -12.92 -10.71 10.12
C TYR A 52 -12.58 -12.17 10.46
N LEU A 53 -12.26 -12.97 9.44
CA LEU A 53 -11.91 -14.38 9.62
C LEU A 53 -10.59 -14.54 10.38
N PHE A 54 -9.57 -13.76 10.04
CA PHE A 54 -8.27 -13.82 10.71
C PHE A 54 -8.38 -13.48 12.21
N ILE A 55 -9.10 -12.39 12.54
CA ILE A 55 -9.39 -12.04 13.93
C ILE A 55 -10.14 -13.19 14.62
N SER A 56 -11.16 -13.76 13.99
CA SER A 56 -11.92 -14.86 14.62
C SER A 56 -11.09 -16.13 14.90
N LEU A 57 -10.04 -16.38 14.11
CA LEU A 57 -9.18 -17.55 14.24
C LEU A 57 -8.02 -17.34 15.22
N GLU A 58 -7.39 -16.17 15.21
CA GLU A 58 -6.14 -15.91 15.94
C GLU A 58 -6.36 -15.15 17.27
N LEU A 59 -7.44 -14.38 17.41
CA LEU A 59 -7.72 -13.59 18.63
C LEU A 59 -7.65 -14.40 19.94
N PRO A 60 -8.22 -15.62 20.08
CA PRO A 60 -8.14 -16.35 21.34
C PRO A 60 -6.69 -16.77 21.69
N PHE A 61 -5.87 -17.06 20.69
CA PHE A 61 -4.47 -17.41 20.89
C PHE A 61 -3.62 -16.17 21.21
N GLU A 62 -3.90 -15.05 20.54
CA GLU A 62 -3.26 -13.77 20.80
C GLU A 62 -3.52 -13.28 22.23
N GLU A 63 -4.75 -13.39 22.72
CA GLU A 63 -5.14 -13.02 24.09
C GLU A 63 -4.44 -13.91 25.14
N TYR A 64 -4.40 -15.22 24.90
CA TYR A 64 -3.65 -16.15 25.76
C TYR A 64 -2.16 -15.77 25.85
N ARG A 65 -1.52 -15.52 24.71
CA ARG A 65 -0.11 -15.11 24.66
C ARG A 65 0.12 -13.78 25.37
N TYR A 66 -0.79 -12.82 25.19
CA TYR A 66 -0.73 -11.52 25.85
C TYR A 66 -0.74 -11.67 27.38
N GLU A 67 -1.64 -12.50 27.92
CA GLU A 67 -1.70 -12.74 29.37
C GLU A 67 -0.43 -13.43 29.89
N VAL A 68 0.12 -14.41 29.17
CA VAL A 68 1.41 -15.05 29.55
C VAL A 68 2.54 -14.02 29.59
N LYS A 69 2.65 -13.15 28.57
CA LYS A 69 3.66 -12.09 28.52
C LYS A 69 3.51 -11.11 29.68
N LYS A 70 2.28 -10.74 30.02
CA LYS A 70 1.96 -9.84 31.12
C LYS A 70 2.37 -10.42 32.48
N VAL A 71 2.11 -11.71 32.72
CA VAL A 71 2.55 -12.40 33.94
C VAL A 71 4.08 -12.44 34.02
N LYS A 72 4.78 -12.73 32.91
CA LYS A 72 6.25 -12.72 32.88
C LYS A 72 6.86 -11.34 33.09
N ALA A 73 6.21 -10.29 32.59
CA ALA A 73 6.64 -8.93 32.89
C ALA A 73 6.55 -8.62 34.40
N GLN A 74 5.52 -9.13 35.09
CA GLN A 74 5.40 -9.02 36.54
C GLN A 74 6.49 -9.81 37.27
N ASP A 75 6.78 -11.06 36.86
CA ASP A 75 7.87 -11.86 37.44
C ASP A 75 9.23 -11.13 37.37
N VAL A 76 9.48 -10.38 36.28
CA VAL A 76 10.69 -9.56 36.12
C VAL A 76 10.72 -8.38 37.10
N ASP A 77 9.61 -7.65 37.25
CA ASP A 77 9.52 -6.53 38.20
C ASP A 77 9.73 -7.00 39.65
N ASP A 78 9.10 -8.12 40.02
CA ASP A 78 9.26 -8.74 41.34
C ASP A 78 10.71 -9.22 41.56
N SER A 79 11.36 -9.77 40.54
CA SER A 79 12.77 -10.18 40.61
C SER A 79 13.71 -8.98 40.82
N ILE A 80 13.41 -7.84 40.20
CA ILE A 80 14.19 -6.60 40.38
C ILE A 80 14.01 -6.07 41.81
N ARG A 81 12.78 -6.05 42.32
CA ARG A 81 12.49 -5.62 43.70
C ARG A 81 13.19 -6.51 44.72
N PHE A 82 13.10 -7.83 44.56
CA PHE A 82 13.80 -8.78 45.42
C PHE A 82 15.30 -8.52 45.45
N LEU A 83 15.91 -8.23 44.30
CA LEU A 83 17.34 -7.91 44.23
C LEU A 83 17.70 -6.60 44.91
N ALA A 84 16.87 -5.56 44.77
CA ALA A 84 17.07 -4.29 45.45
C ALA A 84 17.10 -4.49 46.98
N ASP A 85 16.12 -5.22 47.52
CA ASP A 85 16.05 -5.54 48.95
C ASP A 85 17.26 -6.40 49.41
N HIS A 86 17.67 -7.37 48.59
CA HIS A 86 18.82 -8.22 48.87
C HIS A 86 20.13 -7.43 48.90
N PHE A 87 20.31 -6.48 47.99
CA PHE A 87 21.49 -5.61 47.96
C PHE A 87 21.52 -4.65 49.14
N GLU A 88 20.36 -4.14 49.58
CA GLU A 88 20.28 -3.35 50.81
C GLU A 88 20.66 -4.19 52.04
N TYR A 89 20.22 -5.45 52.10
CA TYR A 89 20.62 -6.39 53.14
C TYR A 89 22.14 -6.62 53.15
N PHE A 90 22.76 -6.88 51.99
CA PHE A 90 24.22 -7.04 51.90
C PHE A 90 24.98 -5.78 52.31
N ASN A 91 24.45 -4.60 52.01
CA ASN A 91 25.07 -3.34 52.40
C ASN A 91 25.09 -3.12 53.92
N LYS A 92 24.16 -3.75 54.66
CA LYS A 92 24.10 -3.70 56.13
C LYS A 92 25.02 -4.74 56.81
N GLN A 93 25.67 -5.62 56.05
CA GLN A 93 26.56 -6.67 56.55
C GLN A 93 28.02 -6.22 56.55
N ASN A 94 28.84 -6.70 57.49
CA ASN A 94 30.30 -6.50 57.50
C ASN A 94 31.03 -7.42 56.50
N LEU A 95 30.67 -7.32 55.22
CA LEU A 95 31.33 -8.04 54.13
C LEU A 95 32.60 -7.31 53.69
N THR A 96 33.63 -8.06 53.30
CA THR A 96 34.78 -7.45 52.64
C THR A 96 34.40 -6.96 51.23
N SER A 97 35.06 -5.92 50.73
CA SER A 97 34.83 -5.39 49.37
C SER A 97 34.81 -6.47 48.26
N PRO A 98 35.78 -7.42 48.21
CA PRO A 98 35.75 -8.46 47.18
C PRO A 98 34.59 -9.46 47.33
N GLU A 99 34.20 -9.81 48.56
CA GLU A 99 33.07 -10.71 48.80
C GLU A 99 31.74 -10.06 48.41
N TRP A 100 31.52 -8.79 48.79
CA TRP A 100 30.35 -8.03 48.40
C TRP A 100 30.21 -7.94 46.88
N LYS A 101 31.32 -7.58 46.20
CA LYS A 101 31.35 -7.45 44.74
C LYS A 101 31.00 -8.76 44.05
N THR A 102 31.53 -9.89 44.55
CA THR A 102 31.25 -11.21 43.98
C THR A 102 29.78 -11.61 44.12
N LYS A 103 29.16 -11.35 45.28
CA LYS A 103 27.73 -11.64 45.50
C LYS A 103 26.84 -10.82 44.57
N VAL A 104 27.04 -9.51 44.53
CA VAL A 104 26.25 -8.60 43.68
C VAL A 104 26.39 -8.96 42.20
N ILE A 105 27.60 -9.23 41.72
CA ILE A 105 27.83 -9.62 40.32
C ILE A 105 27.13 -10.94 39.99
N ASN A 106 27.17 -11.93 40.88
CA ASN A 106 26.51 -13.21 40.66
C ASN A 106 24.99 -13.07 40.53
N ASP A 107 24.38 -12.28 41.40
CA ASP A 107 22.94 -12.03 41.41
C ASP A 107 22.50 -11.21 40.19
N LEU A 108 23.24 -10.16 39.83
CA LEU A 108 23.02 -9.40 38.60
C LEU A 108 23.17 -10.29 37.36
N THR A 109 24.15 -11.19 37.35
CA THR A 109 24.35 -12.16 36.25
C THR A 109 23.20 -13.14 36.17
N ARG A 110 22.62 -13.56 37.31
CA ARG A 110 21.44 -14.42 37.35
C ARG A 110 20.21 -13.71 36.76
N LEU A 111 19.96 -12.46 37.18
CA LEU A 111 18.88 -11.65 36.62
C LEU A 111 19.06 -11.44 35.12
N LYS A 112 20.28 -11.07 34.69
CA LYS A 112 20.59 -10.90 33.27
C LYS A 112 20.25 -12.17 32.49
N LYS A 113 20.68 -13.34 32.96
CA LYS A 113 20.37 -14.64 32.31
C LYS A 113 18.86 -14.90 32.24
N TYR A 114 18.14 -14.60 33.32
CA TYR A 114 16.69 -14.75 33.37
C TYR A 114 15.98 -13.84 32.34
N ILE A 115 16.30 -12.55 32.32
CA ILE A 115 15.72 -11.60 31.35
C ILE A 115 16.05 -12.01 29.92
N VAL A 116 17.31 -12.37 29.62
CA VAL A 116 17.71 -12.81 28.28
C VAL A 116 16.93 -14.06 27.86
N SER A 117 16.74 -15.04 28.75
CA SER A 117 15.94 -16.24 28.43
C SER A 117 14.48 -15.91 28.12
N LEU A 118 13.86 -14.98 28.84
CA LEU A 118 12.48 -14.56 28.57
C LEU A 118 12.36 -13.81 27.24
N VAL A 119 13.34 -12.96 26.93
CA VAL A 119 13.39 -12.22 25.66
C VAL A 119 13.56 -13.18 24.49
N ASP A 120 14.41 -14.20 24.62
CA ASP A 120 14.58 -15.23 23.59
C ASP A 120 13.30 -16.07 23.39
N GLU A 121 12.60 -16.41 24.48
CA GLU A 121 11.39 -17.25 24.43
C GLU A 121 10.18 -16.50 23.86
N TYR A 122 9.93 -15.26 24.30
CA TYR A 122 8.69 -14.54 24.00
C TYR A 122 8.83 -13.43 22.96
N GLN A 123 10.07 -13.16 22.52
CA GLN A 123 10.48 -12.04 21.69
C GLN A 123 10.12 -10.66 22.27
N TYR A 124 11.02 -9.71 22.07
CA TYR A 124 10.72 -8.31 22.37
C TYR A 124 9.69 -7.79 21.37
N ASP A 125 8.60 -7.20 21.87
CA ASP A 125 7.43 -6.72 21.13
C ASP A 125 7.68 -5.48 20.25
N GLY A 126 8.94 -5.04 20.17
CA GLY A 126 9.39 -3.97 19.28
C GLY A 126 9.21 -4.29 17.78
N TYR A 127 9.14 -5.56 17.39
CA TYR A 127 8.96 -5.94 15.99
C TYR A 127 7.50 -6.29 15.68
N GLY A 128 6.85 -5.45 14.87
CA GLY A 128 5.45 -5.56 14.47
C GLY A 128 5.12 -6.68 13.49
N HIS A 129 5.54 -7.92 13.79
CA HIS A 129 5.21 -9.07 12.96
C HIS A 129 3.91 -9.69 13.44
N ILE A 130 2.80 -9.29 12.80
CA ILE A 130 1.50 -9.95 12.98
C ILE A 130 1.48 -11.13 11.99
N ALA A 131 1.68 -12.34 12.50
CA ALA A 131 1.64 -13.57 11.73
C ALA A 131 0.74 -14.59 12.45
N PRO A 132 0.07 -15.49 11.70
CA PRO A 132 -0.72 -16.56 12.32
C PRO A 132 0.19 -17.56 13.01
N ASP A 133 -0.03 -17.77 14.30
CA ASP A 133 0.67 -18.78 15.08
C ASP A 133 -0.11 -20.10 15.09
N THR A 134 -1.44 -20.06 14.91
CA THR A 134 -2.25 -21.28 14.90
C THR A 134 -2.10 -22.06 13.58
N PHE A 135 -2.10 -23.39 13.67
CA PHE A 135 -2.08 -24.26 12.48
C PHE A 135 -3.24 -23.95 11.52
N ASN A 136 -4.44 -23.72 12.06
CA ASN A 136 -5.62 -23.38 11.28
C ASN A 136 -5.49 -22.02 10.61
N GLY A 137 -4.95 -21.01 11.31
CA GLY A 137 -4.67 -19.69 10.75
C GLY A 137 -3.62 -19.71 9.66
N GLN A 138 -2.56 -20.52 9.82
CA GLN A 138 -1.54 -20.70 8.78
C GLN A 138 -2.12 -21.32 7.50
N ILE A 139 -2.92 -22.39 7.62
CA ILE A 139 -3.60 -22.99 6.46
C ILE A 139 -4.57 -21.98 5.82
N PHE A 140 -5.32 -21.25 6.64
CA PHE A 140 -6.25 -20.22 6.17
C PHE A 140 -5.52 -19.15 5.35
N VAL A 141 -4.39 -18.63 5.84
CA VAL A 141 -3.60 -17.62 5.12
C VAL A 141 -3.08 -18.14 3.79
N ILE A 142 -2.66 -19.41 3.70
CA ILE A 142 -2.21 -20.02 2.44
C ILE A 142 -3.36 -20.04 1.42
N ILE A 143 -4.52 -20.58 1.81
CA ILE A 143 -5.69 -20.69 0.91
C ILE A 143 -6.19 -19.30 0.51
N TYR A 144 -6.21 -18.38 1.45
CA TYR A 144 -6.60 -16.99 1.21
C TYR A 144 -5.63 -16.34 0.22
N ALA A 145 -4.31 -16.43 0.42
CA ALA A 145 -3.31 -15.85 -0.47
C ALA A 145 -3.39 -16.35 -1.92
N ILE A 146 -3.74 -17.63 -2.15
CA ILE A 146 -3.90 -18.19 -3.50
C ILE A 146 -4.96 -17.43 -4.31
N ILE A 147 -6.02 -16.94 -3.67
CA ILE A 147 -7.08 -16.16 -4.31
C ILE A 147 -6.72 -14.66 -4.28
N GLY A 148 -6.15 -14.19 -3.17
CA GLY A 148 -5.88 -12.78 -2.94
C GLY A 148 -4.77 -12.21 -3.81
N VAL A 149 -3.69 -12.96 -4.05
CA VAL A 149 -2.56 -12.48 -4.85
C VAL A 149 -2.99 -12.20 -6.31
N PRO A 150 -3.65 -13.13 -7.03
CA PRO A 150 -4.16 -12.82 -8.37
C PRO A 150 -5.15 -11.66 -8.40
N LEU A 151 -6.06 -11.60 -7.43
CA LEU A 151 -7.05 -10.52 -7.31
C LEU A 151 -6.37 -9.16 -7.12
N MET A 152 -5.35 -9.09 -6.26
CA MET A 152 -4.58 -7.87 -5.99
C MET A 152 -3.73 -7.45 -7.19
N LEU A 153 -3.14 -8.40 -7.91
CA LEU A 153 -2.40 -8.11 -9.15
C LEU A 153 -3.33 -7.55 -10.24
N MET A 154 -4.53 -8.12 -10.40
CA MET A 154 -5.52 -7.62 -11.35
C MET A 154 -5.98 -6.20 -10.99
N PHE A 155 -6.19 -5.95 -9.70
CA PHE A 155 -6.53 -4.62 -9.18
C PHE A 155 -5.44 -3.59 -9.44
N LEU A 156 -4.18 -3.93 -9.12
CA LEU A 156 -3.03 -3.05 -9.32
C LEU A 156 -2.83 -2.73 -10.81
N ALA A 157 -2.98 -3.71 -11.70
CA ALA A 157 -2.91 -3.48 -13.14
C ALA A 157 -3.99 -2.50 -13.62
N ASN A 158 -5.25 -2.72 -13.21
CA ASN A 158 -6.37 -1.87 -13.60
C ASN A 158 -6.24 -0.43 -13.10
N ILE A 159 -5.78 -0.24 -11.86
CA ILE A 159 -5.46 1.08 -11.31
C ILE A 159 -4.27 1.69 -12.03
N GLY A 160 -3.22 0.90 -12.28
CA GLY A 160 -2.01 1.32 -12.97
C GLY A 160 -2.31 1.90 -14.35
N ASP A 161 -3.11 1.21 -15.15
CA ASP A 161 -3.52 1.67 -16.49
C ASP A 161 -4.35 2.95 -16.44
N THR A 162 -5.28 3.02 -15.48
CA THR A 162 -6.10 4.22 -15.26
C THR A 162 -5.21 5.40 -14.87
N MET A 163 -4.33 5.21 -13.89
CA MET A 163 -3.40 6.23 -13.40
C MET A 163 -2.45 6.69 -14.50
N ALA A 164 -1.88 5.77 -15.28
CA ALA A 164 -1.01 6.09 -16.41
C ALA A 164 -1.74 6.95 -17.45
N THR A 165 -3.01 6.65 -17.74
CA THR A 165 -3.83 7.45 -18.66
C THR A 165 -4.05 8.87 -18.13
N TRP A 166 -4.34 9.01 -16.84
CA TRP A 166 -4.45 10.33 -16.20
C TRP A 166 -3.14 11.09 -16.22
N LEU A 167 -2.00 10.45 -15.95
CA LEU A 167 -0.67 11.07 -16.02
C LEU A 167 -0.32 11.53 -17.44
N LYS A 168 -0.57 10.69 -18.45
CA LYS A 168 -0.39 11.07 -19.86
C LYS A 168 -1.27 12.26 -20.23
N TYR A 169 -2.52 12.27 -19.77
CA TYR A 169 -3.46 13.35 -20.02
C TYR A 169 -3.09 14.66 -19.32
N THR A 170 -2.69 14.62 -18.05
CA THR A 170 -2.25 15.81 -17.29
C THR A 170 -0.95 16.35 -17.84
N TYR A 171 0.00 15.49 -18.21
CA TYR A 171 1.22 15.88 -18.91
C TYR A 171 0.92 16.54 -20.26
N SER A 172 0.06 15.93 -21.07
CA SER A 172 -0.36 16.49 -22.36
C SER A 172 -1.05 17.85 -22.18
N ARG A 173 -1.94 18.01 -21.21
CA ARG A 173 -2.61 19.31 -20.98
C ARG A 173 -1.74 20.37 -20.32
N GLY A 174 -0.81 19.97 -19.46
CA GLY A 174 0.12 20.85 -18.74
C GLY A 174 1.29 21.31 -19.61
N CYS A 175 2.11 20.37 -20.10
CA CYS A 175 3.29 20.66 -20.92
C CYS A 175 2.93 21.04 -22.37
N CYS A 176 1.90 20.45 -22.99
CA CYS A 176 1.59 20.78 -24.38
C CYS A 176 0.84 22.10 -24.57
N ARG A 177 0.33 22.79 -23.55
CA ARG A 177 -0.14 24.18 -23.76
C ARG A 177 1.01 25.10 -24.16
N TRP A 178 2.18 24.93 -23.54
CA TRP A 178 3.38 25.72 -23.83
C TRP A 178 4.13 25.17 -25.06
N CYS A 179 4.30 23.85 -25.17
CA CYS A 179 4.97 23.24 -26.34
C CYS A 179 4.14 23.33 -27.63
N ARG A 180 2.80 23.19 -27.59
CA ARG A 180 1.91 23.33 -28.78
C ARG A 180 1.91 24.77 -29.30
N SER A 181 2.02 25.77 -28.42
CA SER A 181 2.11 27.18 -28.84
C SER A 181 3.43 27.51 -29.55
N ARG A 182 4.55 26.87 -29.16
CA ARG A 182 5.84 27.02 -29.85
C ARG A 182 5.95 26.19 -31.12
N ARG A 183 5.38 24.98 -31.17
CA ARG A 183 5.44 24.10 -32.37
C ARG A 183 4.63 24.64 -33.55
N LYS A 184 3.52 25.33 -33.27
CA LYS A 184 2.72 26.03 -34.30
C LYS A 184 3.56 27.05 -35.08
N GLU A 185 4.57 27.65 -34.46
CA GLU A 185 5.48 28.57 -35.15
C GLU A 185 6.56 27.87 -35.97
N SER A 186 7.01 26.68 -35.56
CA SER A 186 8.10 25.95 -36.23
C SER A 186 7.67 25.07 -37.40
N GLU A 187 6.41 24.63 -37.43
CA GLU A 187 5.86 23.75 -38.49
C GLU A 187 5.15 24.53 -39.62
N LEU A 188 5.18 25.87 -39.60
CA LEU A 188 4.68 26.68 -40.69
C LEU A 188 5.58 26.54 -41.93
N PRO A 189 5.03 26.23 -43.12
CA PRO A 189 5.79 26.21 -44.37
C PRO A 189 6.48 27.57 -44.63
N PRO A 190 7.69 27.58 -45.20
CA PRO A 190 8.37 28.82 -45.55
C PRO A 190 7.53 29.61 -46.57
N GLY A 191 7.13 30.84 -46.21
CA GLY A 191 6.40 31.75 -47.08
C GLY A 191 5.02 32.19 -46.59
N ILE A 192 4.50 31.63 -45.50
CA ILE A 192 3.21 32.08 -44.92
C ILE A 192 3.45 33.23 -43.94
N PRO A 193 2.85 34.42 -44.14
CA PRO A 193 3.00 35.53 -43.20
C PRO A 193 2.32 35.22 -41.86
N LYS A 194 3.05 35.47 -40.76
CA LYS A 194 2.66 35.15 -39.37
C LYS A 194 1.31 35.73 -38.91
N ASN A 195 0.71 36.63 -39.68
CA ASN A 195 -0.51 37.34 -39.34
C ASN A 195 -1.68 37.12 -40.33
N SER A 196 -1.64 36.03 -41.11
CA SER A 196 -2.79 35.64 -41.92
C SER A 196 -3.88 35.05 -41.04
N ARG A 197 -4.85 35.89 -40.67
CA ARG A 197 -6.12 35.56 -39.98
C ARG A 197 -7.00 34.53 -40.72
N GLY A 198 -6.55 33.96 -41.83
CA GLY A 198 -7.38 33.20 -42.78
C GLY A 198 -7.00 31.74 -43.02
N TYR A 199 -5.83 31.25 -42.57
CA TYR A 199 -5.52 29.81 -42.71
C TYR A 199 -6.05 29.07 -41.49
N ARG A 200 -7.17 28.37 -41.64
CA ARG A 200 -7.69 27.48 -40.61
C ARG A 200 -7.12 26.09 -40.88
N LEU A 201 -6.35 25.55 -39.94
CA LEU A 201 -5.98 24.12 -39.90
C LEU A 201 -7.18 23.15 -40.01
N MET A 202 -8.41 23.68 -39.90
CA MET A 202 -9.67 22.96 -40.06
C MET A 202 -10.02 22.64 -41.52
N ASP A 203 -9.31 23.22 -42.50
CA ASP A 203 -9.54 22.97 -43.93
C ASP A 203 -8.71 21.76 -44.45
N GLU A 204 -7.92 21.13 -43.59
CA GLU A 204 -7.22 19.87 -43.85
C GLU A 204 -8.19 18.70 -43.62
N GLU A 205 -8.30 17.77 -44.57
CA GLU A 205 -9.13 16.57 -44.39
C GLU A 205 -8.66 15.80 -43.15
N VAL A 206 -9.57 15.65 -42.17
CA VAL A 206 -9.32 14.92 -40.93
C VAL A 206 -9.20 13.42 -41.23
N GLY A 207 -7.99 13.00 -41.59
CA GLY A 207 -7.56 11.61 -41.43
C GLY A 207 -7.34 11.30 -39.94
N PRO A 208 -7.25 10.01 -39.54
CA PRO A 208 -6.84 9.67 -38.17
C PRO A 208 -5.51 10.38 -37.88
N GLU A 209 -5.46 11.21 -36.84
CA GLU A 209 -4.24 11.94 -36.47
C GLU A 209 -3.11 10.93 -36.17
N THR A 210 -2.24 10.68 -37.15
CA THR A 210 -1.06 9.79 -37.01
C THR A 210 0.09 10.48 -36.28
N TYR A 211 0.00 11.79 -36.02
CA TYR A 211 1.15 12.60 -35.62
C TYR A 211 1.41 12.62 -34.11
N MET A 212 0.47 12.17 -33.28
CA MET A 212 0.75 11.89 -31.87
C MET A 212 -0.27 10.88 -31.31
N PRO A 213 -0.16 9.58 -31.65
CA PRO A 213 -0.93 8.57 -30.95
C PRO A 213 -0.56 8.65 -29.47
N THR A 214 -1.55 8.91 -28.61
CA THR A 214 -1.39 8.98 -27.13
C THR A 214 -0.78 7.69 -26.54
N ASP A 215 -0.74 6.63 -27.34
CA ASP A 215 -0.12 5.35 -27.04
C ASP A 215 1.41 5.47 -26.87
N ASP A 216 2.08 6.36 -27.60
CA ASP A 216 3.56 6.48 -27.64
C ASP A 216 4.15 7.58 -26.75
N ILE A 217 3.33 8.28 -25.95
CA ILE A 217 3.84 9.30 -25.03
C ILE A 217 4.57 8.62 -23.86
N THR A 218 5.88 8.46 -24.02
CA THR A 218 6.77 8.08 -22.93
C THR A 218 6.89 9.24 -21.96
N VAL A 219 6.36 9.04 -20.75
CA VAL A 219 6.46 10.03 -19.68
C VAL A 219 7.95 10.14 -19.28
N PRO A 220 8.56 11.34 -19.33
CA PRO A 220 9.98 11.47 -19.02
C PRO A 220 10.24 11.05 -17.56
N ILE A 221 11.34 10.33 -17.34
CA ILE A 221 11.75 9.83 -16.02
C ILE A 221 11.78 10.97 -14.99
N VAL A 222 12.17 12.17 -15.41
CA VAL A 222 12.17 13.39 -14.58
C VAL A 222 10.80 13.70 -13.98
N LEU A 223 9.71 13.53 -14.73
CA LEU A 223 8.36 13.78 -14.22
C LEU A 223 7.96 12.77 -13.14
N ASN A 224 8.31 11.50 -13.33
CA ASN A 224 8.10 10.46 -12.32
C ASN A 224 8.91 10.74 -11.04
N LEU A 225 10.16 11.18 -11.18
CA LEU A 225 11.00 11.56 -10.04
C LEU A 225 10.40 12.75 -9.28
N VAL A 226 9.90 13.78 -9.98
CA VAL A 226 9.26 14.94 -9.34
C VAL A 226 8.00 14.53 -8.56
N ILE A 227 7.14 13.68 -9.14
CA ILE A 227 5.95 13.17 -8.45
C ILE A 227 6.34 12.37 -7.20
N LEU A 228 7.35 11.50 -7.31
CA LEU A 228 7.83 10.72 -6.18
C LEU A 228 8.40 11.61 -5.07
N SER A 229 9.22 12.61 -5.43
CA SER A 229 9.76 13.57 -4.46
C SER A 229 8.65 14.36 -3.76
N PHE A 230 7.62 14.80 -4.50
CA PHE A 230 6.47 15.47 -3.93
C PHE A 230 5.73 14.58 -2.93
N TYR A 231 5.50 13.31 -3.26
CA TYR A 231 4.84 12.37 -2.36
C TYR A 231 5.65 12.16 -1.08
N ILE A 232 6.97 12.01 -1.17
CA ILE A 232 7.85 11.83 0.00
C ILE A 232 7.80 13.06 0.92
N VAL A 233 7.83 14.27 0.35
CA VAL A 233 7.74 15.51 1.14
C VAL A 233 6.36 15.63 1.81
N MET A 234 5.29 15.37 1.06
CA MET A 234 3.92 15.41 1.58
C MET A 234 3.69 14.39 2.69
N GLY A 235 4.13 13.14 2.50
CA GLY A 235 4.06 12.10 3.53
C GLY A 235 4.92 12.44 4.74
N GLY A 236 6.13 12.98 4.53
CA GLY A 236 7.00 13.46 5.59
C GLY A 236 6.34 14.52 6.49
N LEU A 237 5.64 15.49 5.89
CA LEU A 237 4.89 16.50 6.64
C LEU A 237 3.68 15.91 7.38
N LEU A 238 2.96 15.01 6.72
CA LEU A 238 1.75 14.39 7.27
C LEU A 238 2.07 13.52 8.48
N PHE A 239 3.02 12.58 8.34
CA PHE A 239 3.39 11.69 9.45
C PHE A 239 4.13 12.42 10.57
N SER A 240 4.89 13.49 10.26
CA SER A 240 5.48 14.33 11.30
C SER A 240 4.40 15.01 12.15
N TYR A 241 3.30 15.45 11.52
CA TYR A 241 2.16 16.03 12.23
C TYR A 241 1.37 15.01 13.07
N TYR A 242 1.09 13.82 12.52
CA TYR A 242 0.25 12.82 13.20
C TYR A 242 1.00 12.00 14.25
N GLU A 243 2.22 11.56 13.95
CA GLU A 243 3.00 10.65 14.81
C GLU A 243 4.02 11.39 15.68
N GLY A 244 4.27 12.67 15.42
CA GLY A 244 5.25 13.47 16.17
C GLY A 244 6.71 13.11 15.85
N TRP A 245 6.94 12.29 14.83
CA TRP A 245 8.27 11.96 14.32
C TRP A 245 8.93 13.19 13.67
N THR A 246 10.26 13.18 13.58
CA THR A 246 10.97 14.20 12.81
C THR A 246 10.60 14.10 11.32
N ILE A 247 10.78 15.21 10.59
CA ILE A 247 10.50 15.24 9.14
C ILE A 247 11.36 14.22 8.40
N SER A 248 12.62 14.01 8.83
CA SER A 248 13.53 13.02 8.26
C SER A 248 13.05 11.58 8.47
N GLU A 249 12.62 11.23 9.68
CA GLU A 249 12.10 9.89 9.98
C GLU A 249 10.79 9.63 9.24
N SER A 250 9.92 10.64 9.17
CA SER A 250 8.65 10.56 8.44
C SER A 250 8.86 10.39 6.93
N ALA A 251 9.82 11.11 6.36
CA ALA A 251 10.19 10.98 4.95
C ALA A 251 10.83 9.62 4.66
N TYR A 252 11.69 9.13 5.56
CA TYR A 252 12.29 7.80 5.49
C TYR A 252 11.21 6.71 5.50
N PHE A 253 10.29 6.75 6.47
CA PHE A 253 9.14 5.85 6.53
C PHE A 253 8.34 5.87 5.22
N THR A 254 7.97 7.06 4.76
CA THR A 254 7.21 7.26 3.52
C THR A 254 7.92 6.61 2.31
N PHE A 255 9.23 6.78 2.18
CA PHE A 255 10.02 6.16 1.11
C PHE A 255 10.06 4.63 1.22
N VAL A 256 10.33 4.09 2.41
CA VAL A 256 10.41 2.64 2.68
C VAL A 256 9.06 1.96 2.41
N THR A 257 7.94 2.64 2.69
CA THR A 257 6.59 2.13 2.40
C THR A 257 6.27 2.11 0.91
N ILE A 258 6.48 3.20 0.17
CA ILE A 258 6.15 3.28 -1.27
C ILE A 258 7.03 2.37 -2.11
N SER A 259 8.32 2.26 -1.74
CA SER A 259 9.27 1.37 -2.41
C SER A 259 9.00 -0.10 -2.10
N THR A 260 8.04 -0.40 -1.21
CA THR A 260 7.69 -1.75 -0.76
C THR A 260 8.86 -2.50 -0.10
N ILE A 261 9.91 -1.78 0.33
CA ILE A 261 11.03 -2.37 1.09
C ILE A 261 10.54 -2.82 2.46
N GLY A 262 9.75 -1.97 3.13
CA GLY A 262 8.98 -2.34 4.32
C GLY A 262 9.81 -2.90 5.48
N PHE A 263 10.88 -2.21 5.91
CA PHE A 263 11.70 -2.65 7.06
C PHE A 263 10.91 -2.85 8.36
N GLY A 264 9.81 -2.10 8.54
CA GLY A 264 8.93 -2.24 9.71
C GLY A 264 9.47 -1.65 11.01
N ASP A 265 10.53 -0.85 10.91
CA ASP A 265 11.16 -0.08 12.00
C ASP A 265 10.32 1.13 12.43
N TYR A 266 9.63 1.76 11.48
CA TYR A 266 8.60 2.78 11.74
C TYR A 266 7.23 2.26 11.32
N VAL A 267 6.25 2.30 12.22
CA VAL A 267 4.87 1.90 11.97
C VAL A 267 3.92 2.88 12.68
N PRO A 268 3.01 3.55 11.95
CA PRO A 268 2.09 4.52 12.54
C PRO A 268 1.10 3.83 13.51
N GLY A 269 0.67 4.55 14.55
CA GLY A 269 -0.32 4.06 15.52
C GLY A 269 0.22 3.22 16.68
N LYS A 270 1.53 2.92 16.74
CA LYS A 270 2.15 2.30 17.93
C LYS A 270 2.57 3.37 18.95
N ARG A 271 1.61 3.94 19.68
CA ARG A 271 1.91 4.68 20.93
C ARG A 271 1.98 3.67 22.06
N PHE A 272 3.19 3.23 22.40
CA PHE A 272 3.43 2.62 23.69
C PHE A 272 3.18 3.69 24.75
N VAL A 273 2.05 3.58 25.45
CA VAL A 273 1.79 4.28 26.72
C VAL A 273 2.37 3.43 27.83
#